data_AF-A0A355V4P6-F1
#
_entry.id   AF-A0A355V4P6-F1
#
_cell.length_a   1.000
_cell.length_b   1.000
_cell.length_c   1.000
_cell.angle_alpha   90.00
_cell.angle_beta   90.00
_cell.angle_gamma   90.00
#
_symmetry.space_group_name_H-M   'P 1'
#
loop_
_entity.id
_entity.type
_entity.pdbx_description
1 polymer ?
#
loop_
_entity_poly.entity_id
_entity_poly.type
_entity_poly.pdbx_seq_one_letter_code
_entity_poly.pdbx_strand_id
1 'polypeptide(L)' 'MGYEIYLKKNEEKRIVAGHSWVYANEVARIENKDKNGSLATVYSHEGKFIGKGYINHASKILVRIFIRGNQTDDEQYYLD' A
#
# COMPACT_ATOMS: atom_id res chain seq x y z
N MET A 1 10.39 -7.21 -8.79
CA MET A 1 9.82 -5.95 -8.26
C MET A 1 8.58 -6.32 -7.46
N GLY A 2 8.41 -5.72 -6.28
CA GLY A 2 7.24 -5.98 -5.43
C GLY A 2 5.94 -5.46 -6.05
N TYR A 3 4.81 -5.78 -5.43
CA TYR A 3 3.49 -5.31 -5.88
C TYR A 3 3.41 -3.79 -5.90
N GLU A 4 2.74 -3.26 -6.92
CA GLU A 4 2.34 -1.85 -7.01
C GLU A 4 0.82 -1.76 -7.06
N ILE A 5 0.24 -0.92 -6.20
CA ILE A 5 -1.19 -0.82 -5.99
C ILE A 5 -1.62 0.59 -6.34
N TYR A 6 -2.46 0.73 -7.37
CA TYR A 6 -2.98 2.01 -7.80
C TYR A 6 -4.44 2.12 -7.40
N LEU A 7 -4.76 3.17 -6.64
CA LEU A 7 -6.11 3.42 -6.15
C LEU A 7 -7.02 3.99 -7.24
N LYS A 8 -8.33 3.75 -7.11
CA LYS A 8 -9.35 4.45 -7.88
C LYS A 8 -9.32 5.94 -7.53
N LYS A 9 -9.77 6.78 -8.46
CA LYS A 9 -9.78 8.23 -8.30
C LYS A 9 -10.55 8.64 -7.04
N ASN A 10 -9.91 9.42 -6.16
CA ASN A 10 -10.39 9.94 -4.88
C ASN A 10 -10.35 8.97 -3.69
N GLU A 11 -10.05 7.69 -3.86
CA GLU A 11 -9.97 6.74 -2.74
C GLU A 11 -8.72 6.95 -1.87
N GLU A 12 -7.73 7.69 -2.37
CA GLU A 12 -6.53 8.05 -1.62
C GLU A 12 -6.78 9.02 -0.47
N LYS A 13 -7.88 9.79 -0.49
CA LYS A 13 -8.07 10.95 0.42
C LYS A 13 -7.96 10.57 1.89
N ARG A 14 -8.67 9.51 2.31
CA ARG A 14 -8.64 9.02 3.70
C ARG A 14 -7.27 8.45 4.07
N ILE A 15 -6.57 7.85 3.10
CA ILE A 15 -5.28 7.20 3.32
C ILE A 15 -4.21 8.27 3.51
N VAL A 16 -4.22 9.29 2.66
CA VAL A 16 -3.36 10.48 2.78
C VAL A 16 -3.61 11.21 4.11
N ALA A 17 -4.86 11.25 4.58
CA ALA A 17 -5.23 11.82 5.88
C ALA A 17 -4.83 10.96 7.10
N GLY A 18 -4.18 9.80 6.90
CA GLY A 18 -3.61 9.00 7.98
C GLY A 18 -4.23 7.61 8.17
N HIS A 19 -5.34 7.28 7.51
CA HIS A 19 -5.91 5.93 7.60
C HIS A 19 -4.97 4.91 6.93
N SER A 20 -4.65 3.81 7.61
CA SER A 20 -3.60 2.89 7.15
C SER A 20 -4.08 1.78 6.22
N TRP A 21 -5.38 1.51 6.15
CA TRP A 21 -5.87 0.38 5.35
C TRP A 21 -6.16 0.79 3.91
N VAL A 22 -5.89 -0.09 2.97
CA VAL A 22 -6.38 -0.05 1.59
C VAL A 22 -7.35 -1.21 1.43
N TYR A 23 -8.58 -0.94 1.03
CA TYR A 23 -9.57 -1.99 0.80
C TYR A 23 -9.51 -2.50 -0.65
N ALA A 24 -9.76 -3.79 -0.85
CA ALA A 24 -9.65 -4.42 -2.17
C ALA A 24 -10.55 -3.76 -3.24
N ASN A 25 -11.73 -3.25 -2.84
CA ASN A 25 -12.67 -2.58 -3.73
C ASN A 25 -12.25 -1.15 -4.13
N GLU A 26 -11.26 -0.56 -3.47
CA GLU A 26 -10.72 0.78 -3.77
C GLU A 26 -9.57 0.72 -4.79
N VAL A 27 -9.06 -0.48 -5.10
CA VAL A 27 -7.94 -0.66 -6.03
C VAL A 27 -8.44 -0.65 -7.46
N ALA A 28 -7.81 0.16 -8.30
CA ALA A 28 -8.08 0.24 -9.74
C ALA A 28 -7.28 -0.80 -10.51
N ARG A 29 -6.00 -0.96 -10.16
CA ARG A 29 -5.12 -1.97 -10.75
C ARG A 29 -3.98 -2.36 -9.80
N ILE A 30 -3.52 -3.59 -9.97
CA ILE A 30 -2.34 -4.14 -9.32
C ILE A 30 -1.34 -4.44 -10.42
N GLU A 31 -0.14 -3.87 -10.30
CA GLU A 31 0.97 -4.14 -11.19
C GLU A 31 2.06 -4.93 -10.45
N ASN A 32 2.90 -5.60 -11.23
CA ASN A 32 3.89 -6.57 -10.76
C ASN A 32 3.26 -7.75 -9.98
N LYS A 33 4.10 -8.71 -9.59
CA LYS A 33 3.69 -9.88 -8.83
C LYS A 33 4.79 -10.31 -7.89
N ASP A 34 4.39 -10.71 -6.69
CA ASP A 34 5.24 -11.33 -5.69
C ASP A 34 4.40 -12.34 -4.86
N LYS A 35 4.93 -12.87 -3.76
CA LYS A 35 4.18 -13.72 -2.82
C LYS A 35 3.16 -12.90 -2.03
N ASN A 36 2.07 -13.56 -1.62
CA ASN A 36 1.15 -12.98 -0.65
C ASN A 36 1.90 -12.67 0.66
N GLY A 37 1.61 -11.54 1.28
CA GLY A 37 2.36 -11.04 2.44
C GLY A 37 3.61 -10.23 2.10
N SER A 38 3.99 -10.10 0.82
CA SER A 38 5.09 -9.21 0.43
C SER A 38 4.76 -7.73 0.66
N LEU A 39 5.81 -6.92 0.74
CA LEU A 39 5.70 -5.48 0.76
C LEU A 39 5.19 -4.98 -0.59
N ALA A 40 4.13 -4.17 -0.55
CA ALA A 40 3.53 -3.52 -1.69
C ALA A 40 3.68 -1.99 -1.57
N THR A 41 3.88 -1.33 -2.70
CA THR A 41 3.86 0.13 -2.79
C THR A 41 2.49 0.60 -3.25
N VAL A 42 1.93 1.60 -2.55
CA VAL A 42 0.61 2.15 -2.84
C VAL A 42 0.76 3.54 -3.47
N TYR A 43 0.05 3.74 -4.56
CA TYR A 43 0.02 4.97 -5.34
C TYR A 43 -1.42 5.49 -5.48
N SER A 44 -1.55 6.81 -5.64
CA SER A 44 -2.80 7.43 -6.05
C SER A 44 -3.17 7.02 -7.48
N HIS A 45 -4.38 7.40 -7.90
CA HIS A 45 -4.82 7.23 -9.28
C HIS A 45 -3.85 7.88 -10.30
N GLU A 46 -3.23 9.01 -9.93
CA GLU A 46 -2.28 9.77 -10.76
C GLU A 46 -0.83 9.26 -10.64
N GLY A 47 -0.60 8.16 -9.91
CA GLY A 47 0.74 7.58 -9.72
C GLY A 47 1.58 8.25 -8.63
N LYS A 48 0.99 9.12 -7.79
CA LYS A 48 1.71 9.73 -6.67
C LYS A 48 1.90 8.70 -5.55
N PHE A 49 3.11 8.58 -5.03
CA PHE A 49 3.40 7.73 -3.87
C PHE A 49 2.56 8.11 -2.65
N ILE A 50 1.97 7.11 -1.99
CA ILE A 50 1.18 7.26 -0.76
C ILE A 50 1.87 6.57 0.43
N GLY A 51 2.42 5.38 0.22
CA GLY A 51 3.04 4.60 1.27
C GLY A 51 3.35 3.17 0.86
N LYS A 52 3.93 2.40 1.78
CA LYS A 52 4.19 0.97 1.62
C LYS A 52 3.56 0.18 2.75
N GLY A 53 3.14 -1.05 2.44
CA GLY A 53 2.48 -1.92 3.39
C GLY A 53 2.43 -3.36 2.92
N TYR A 54 2.12 -4.28 3.83
CA TYR A 54 2.00 -5.69 3.47
C TYR A 54 0.66 -5.98 2.79
N ILE A 55 0.73 -6.70 1.66
CA ILE A 55 -0.44 -7.13 0.90
C ILE A 55 -1.02 -8.44 1.44
N ASN A 56 -2.34 -8.56 1.45
CA ASN A 56 -3.05 -9.80 1.76
C ASN A 56 -4.24 -10.03 0.81
N HIS A 57 -4.04 -10.88 -0.20
CA HIS A 57 -5.05 -11.26 -1.19
C HIS A 57 -6.26 -12.01 -0.61
N ALA A 58 -6.15 -12.54 0.62
CA ALA A 58 -7.23 -13.24 1.30
C ALA A 58 -8.09 -12.30 2.18
N SER A 59 -7.80 -11.00 2.21
CA SER A 59 -8.48 -10.03 3.09
C SER A 59 -9.21 -8.94 2.30
N LYS A 60 -10.32 -8.43 2.87
CA LYS A 60 -10.93 -7.18 2.38
C LYS A 60 -10.00 -5.98 2.55
N ILE A 61 -9.17 -5.99 3.59
CA ILE A 61 -8.08 -5.03 3.79
C ILE A 61 -6.88 -5.57 3.01
N LEU A 62 -6.80 -5.18 1.75
CA LEU A 62 -5.79 -5.67 0.82
C LEU A 62 -4.39 -5.23 1.22
N VAL A 63 -4.20 -3.99 1.66
CA VAL A 63 -2.88 -3.50 2.13
C VAL A 63 -3.02 -2.81 3.48
N ARG A 64 -2.09 -3.07 4.40
CA ARG A 64 -1.92 -2.33 5.66
C ARG A 64 -0.66 -1.49 5.54
N ILE A 65 -0.83 -0.20 5.25
CA ILE A 65 0.26 0.76 5.12
C ILE A 65 0.85 1.03 6.50
N PHE A 66 2.16 0.90 6.61
CA PHE A 66 2.90 1.26 7.80
C PHE A 66 4.02 2.25 7.51
N ILE A 67 4.61 2.26 6.30
CA ILE A 67 5.60 3.27 5.86
C ILE A 67 4.90 4.36 5.04
N ARG A 68 5.14 5.63 5.39
CA ARG A 68 4.56 6.81 4.69
C ARG A 68 5.59 7.75 4.07
N GLY A 69 6.88 7.53 4.33
CA GLY A 69 7.97 8.32 3.79
C GLY A 69 8.98 7.45 3.06
N ASN A 70 10.24 7.86 3.13
CA ASN A 70 11.37 7.17 2.49
C ASN A 70 12.01 6.09 3.38
N GLN A 71 11.33 5.65 4.44
CA GLN A 71 11.87 4.59 5.30
C GLN A 71 11.97 3.24 4.56
N THR A 72 12.87 2.42 5.06
CA THR A 72 13.11 1.04 4.60
C THR A 72 12.32 0.08 5.49
N ASP A 73 11.83 -1.02 4.92
CA ASP A 73 11.25 -2.12 5.69
C ASP A 73 12.39 -3.00 6.21
N ASP A 74 12.96 -2.62 7.34
CA ASP A 74 14.06 -3.32 8.03
C ASP A 74 13.85 -3.33 9.55
N GLU A 75 14.72 -4.02 10.28
CA GLU A 75 14.63 -4.15 11.74
C GLU A 75 14.65 -2.80 12.46
N GLN A 76 15.45 -1.84 11.97
CA GLN A 76 15.57 -0.51 12.57
C GLN A 76 14.23 0.23 12.55
N TYR A 77 13.48 0.11 11.45
CA TYR A 77 12.15 0.72 11.33
C TYR A 77 11.17 0.30 12.43
N TYR A 78 11.29 -0.92 12.96
CA TYR A 78 10.37 -1.46 13.96
C TYR A 78 10.82 -1.22 15.41
N LEU A 79 12.05 -0.75 15.63
CA LEU A 79 12.60 -0.47 16.95
C LEU A 79 12.41 0.99 17.39
N ASP A 80 12.15 1.89 16.44
CA ASP A 80 11.89 3.32 16.67
C ASP A 80 10.40 3.61 16.92
#